data_AF-A0A1J5RTU7-F1
#
_entry.id   AF-A0A1J5RTU7-F1
#
_cell.length_a   1.000
_cell.length_b   1.000
_cell.length_c   1.000
_cell.angle_alpha   90.00
_cell.angle_beta   90.00
_cell.angle_gamma   90.00
#
_symmetry.space_group_name_H-M   'P 1'
#
loop_
_entity.id
_entity.type
_entity.pdbx_description
1 polymer ?
#
loop_
_entity_poly.entity_id
_entity_poly.type
_entity_poly.pdbx_seq_one_letter_code
_entity_poly.pdbx_strand_id
1 'polypeptide(L)'
;MREIAKKINYSATTLYHHFADKDALLQAVCDEDFLKLASGMRELMQLPNLIERIQALSKGYAMFALQYPNHYRLMFMTPRAPCNLDITEIEQGNTEQDAYAQLKLVVKEAFDAGLFRPEITHFELIAQTLWASTHGVCSLEIALGNEPWIQWVEIDRRFNLMQRAVLRGLLRDPDSVE
;
A
#
# COMPACT_ATOMS: atom_id res chain seq x y z
N MET A 1 -3.35 20.92 -15.50
CA MET A 1 -3.32 20.65 -16.95
C MET A 1 -2.26 21.45 -17.70
N ARG A 2 -2.31 22.78 -17.81
CA ARG A 2 -1.34 23.58 -18.61
C ARG A 2 0.13 23.35 -18.21
N GLU A 3 0.44 23.40 -16.92
CA GLU A 3 1.82 23.15 -16.44
C GLU A 3 2.29 21.70 -16.68
N ILE A 4 1.39 20.73 -16.60
CA ILE A 4 1.70 19.32 -16.87
C ILE A 4 2.02 19.18 -18.36
N ALA A 5 1.15 19.68 -19.24
CA ALA A 5 1.32 19.67 -20.69
C ALA A 5 2.66 20.28 -21.10
N LYS A 6 3.02 21.44 -20.53
CA LYS A 6 4.32 22.09 -20.75
C LYS A 6 5.49 21.19 -20.36
N LYS A 7 5.44 20.53 -19.19
CA LYS A 7 6.51 19.64 -18.71
C LYS A 7 6.71 18.40 -19.58
N ILE A 8 5.65 17.91 -20.23
CA ILE A 8 5.72 16.74 -21.13
C ILE A 8 5.82 17.12 -22.61
N ASN A 9 5.97 18.41 -22.93
CA ASN A 9 6.01 18.97 -24.30
C ASN A 9 4.74 18.68 -25.15
N TYR A 10 3.57 18.69 -24.52
CA TYR A 10 2.26 18.61 -25.19
C TYR A 10 1.46 19.91 -25.04
N SER A 11 0.40 20.04 -25.83
CA SER A 11 -0.59 21.10 -25.65
C SER A 11 -1.55 20.76 -24.51
N ALA A 12 -2.08 21.77 -23.82
CA ALA A 12 -3.13 21.55 -22.82
C ALA A 12 -4.39 20.94 -23.45
N THR A 13 -4.70 21.30 -24.70
CA THR A 13 -5.82 20.74 -25.48
C THR A 13 -5.68 19.23 -25.65
N THR A 14 -4.47 18.73 -25.92
CA THR A 14 -4.21 17.28 -26.01
C THR A 14 -4.56 16.58 -24.71
N LEU A 15 -4.16 17.12 -23.56
CA LEU A 15 -4.53 16.53 -22.28
C LEU A 15 -6.06 16.54 -22.05
N TYR A 16 -6.74 17.63 -22.42
CA TYR A 16 -8.21 17.69 -22.30
C TYR A 16 -8.95 16.75 -23.26
N HIS A 17 -8.32 16.32 -24.36
CA HIS A 17 -8.87 15.28 -25.21
C HIS A 17 -8.87 13.90 -24.54
N HIS A 18 -7.90 13.63 -23.66
CA HIS A 18 -7.79 12.35 -22.95
C HIS A 18 -8.46 12.37 -21.58
N PHE A 19 -8.47 13.52 -20.89
CA PHE A 19 -8.97 13.65 -19.54
C PHE A 19 -9.89 14.85 -19.43
N ALA A 20 -11.12 14.63 -18.96
CA ALA A 20 -12.13 15.68 -18.83
C ALA A 20 -11.64 16.86 -17.97
N ASP A 21 -10.90 16.56 -16.91
CA ASP A 21 -10.34 17.54 -16.00
C ASP A 21 -9.04 17.04 -15.34
N LYS A 22 -8.54 17.80 -14.35
CA LYS A 22 -7.34 17.45 -13.59
C LYS A 22 -7.57 16.20 -12.73
N ASP A 23 -8.76 16.01 -12.19
CA ASP A 23 -9.04 14.90 -11.27
C ASP A 23 -9.11 13.58 -12.04
N ALA A 24 -9.68 13.57 -13.24
CA ALA A 24 -9.64 12.44 -14.17
C ALA A 24 -8.21 12.04 -14.54
N LEU A 25 -7.33 13.03 -14.83
CA LEU A 25 -5.91 12.76 -15.07
C LEU A 25 -5.23 12.16 -13.83
N LEU A 26 -5.46 12.72 -12.64
CA LEU A 26 -4.85 12.22 -11.41
C LEU A 26 -5.35 10.82 -11.05
N GLN A 27 -6.63 10.52 -11.28
CA GLN A 27 -7.19 9.18 -11.11
C GLN A 27 -6.49 8.18 -12.03
N ALA A 28 -6.35 8.47 -13.31
CA ALA A 28 -5.68 7.59 -14.26
C ALA A 28 -4.21 7.30 -13.86
N VAL A 29 -3.49 8.32 -13.38
CA VAL A 29 -2.13 8.12 -12.85
C VAL A 29 -2.13 7.24 -11.60
N CYS A 30 -3.10 7.46 -10.69
CA CYS A 30 -3.23 6.61 -9.50
C CYS A 30 -3.55 5.16 -9.87
N ASP A 31 -4.44 4.93 -10.83
CA ASP A 31 -4.81 3.59 -11.29
C ASP A 31 -3.58 2.86 -11.86
N GLU A 32 -2.77 3.52 -12.69
CA GLU A 32 -1.52 2.96 -13.19
C GLU A 32 -0.56 2.57 -12.05
N ASP A 33 -0.46 3.40 -11.01
CA ASP A 33 0.40 3.14 -9.86
C ASP A 33 -0.14 2.04 -8.94
N PHE A 34 -1.46 1.94 -8.76
CA PHE A 34 -2.10 0.82 -8.04
C PHE A 34 -1.90 -0.51 -8.78
N LEU A 35 -2.02 -0.53 -10.11
CA LEU A 35 -1.73 -1.71 -10.92
C LEU A 35 -0.26 -2.16 -10.78
N LYS A 36 0.68 -1.20 -10.79
CA LYS A 36 2.11 -1.50 -10.55
C LYS A 36 2.33 -2.09 -9.16
N LEU A 37 1.69 -1.51 -8.14
CA LEU A 37 1.77 -2.01 -6.77
C LEU A 37 1.25 -3.45 -6.66
N ALA A 38 0.04 -3.71 -7.16
CA ALA A 38 -0.58 -5.04 -7.13
C ALA A 38 0.24 -6.07 -7.93
N SER A 39 0.73 -5.69 -9.11
CA SER A 39 1.56 -6.55 -9.96
C SER A 39 2.88 -6.92 -9.28
N GLY A 40 3.52 -5.97 -8.60
CA GLY A 40 4.76 -6.21 -7.85
C GLY A 40 4.61 -7.14 -6.64
N MET A 41 3.37 -7.35 -6.18
CA MET A 41 3.05 -8.24 -5.06
C MET A 41 2.55 -9.62 -5.49
N ARG A 42 2.27 -9.83 -6.78
CA ARG A 42 1.62 -11.04 -7.30
C ARG A 42 2.36 -12.33 -6.95
N GLU A 43 3.68 -12.36 -7.09
CA GLU A 43 4.47 -13.56 -6.79
C GLU A 43 4.47 -13.89 -5.30
N LEU A 44 4.38 -12.87 -4.44
CA LEU A 44 4.33 -13.04 -3.00
C LEU A 44 3.08 -13.82 -2.57
N MET A 45 1.98 -13.68 -3.32
CA MET A 45 0.73 -14.43 -3.07
C MET A 45 0.87 -15.95 -3.19
N GLN A 46 1.94 -16.44 -3.82
CA GLN A 46 2.20 -17.87 -3.99
C GLN A 46 2.98 -18.49 -2.82
N LEU A 47 3.40 -17.70 -1.82
CA LEU A 47 4.10 -18.21 -0.64
C LEU A 47 3.18 -19.16 0.15
N PRO A 48 3.65 -20.36 0.55
CA PRO A 48 2.80 -21.37 1.16
C PRO A 48 2.38 -21.03 2.59
N ASN A 49 3.24 -20.37 3.37
CA ASN A 49 2.96 -19.95 4.73
C ASN A 49 2.22 -18.62 4.73
N LEU A 50 1.02 -18.59 5.32
CA LEU A 50 0.15 -17.41 5.34
C LEU A 50 0.76 -16.23 6.11
N ILE A 51 1.51 -16.49 7.18
CA ILE A 51 2.15 -15.43 7.98
C ILE A 51 3.35 -14.86 7.23
N GLU A 52 4.18 -15.71 6.63
CA GLU A 52 5.27 -15.27 5.75
C GLU A 52 4.74 -14.47 4.57
N ARG A 53 3.58 -14.85 4.03
CA ARG A 53 2.90 -14.12 2.96
C ARG A 53 2.47 -12.72 3.41
N ILE A 54 1.86 -12.58 4.60
CA ILE A 54 1.54 -11.26 5.18
C ILE A 54 2.80 -10.42 5.35
N GLN A 55 3.87 -11.02 5.89
CA GLN A 55 5.14 -10.32 6.09
C GLN A 55 5.74 -9.84 4.77
N ALA A 56 5.70 -10.69 3.74
CA ALA A 56 6.18 -10.39 2.40
C ALA A 56 5.38 -9.27 1.75
N LEU A 57 4.04 -9.30 1.84
CA LEU A 57 3.18 -8.24 1.32
C LEU A 57 3.49 -6.88 1.98
N SER A 58 3.61 -6.84 3.31
CA SER A 58 4.03 -5.62 4.03
C SER A 58 5.39 -5.11 3.55
N LYS A 59 6.36 -6.01 3.33
CA LYS A 59 7.69 -5.65 2.83
C LYS A 59 7.63 -5.15 1.39
N GLY A 60 6.89 -5.81 0.50
CA GLY A 60 6.69 -5.38 -0.88
C GLY A 60 6.05 -4.00 -0.96
N TYR A 61 5.06 -3.72 -0.10
CA TYR A 61 4.46 -2.40 0.04
C TYR A 61 5.49 -1.35 0.45
N ALA A 62 6.32 -1.64 1.45
CA ALA A 62 7.35 -0.73 1.92
C ALA A 62 8.43 -0.48 0.85
N MET A 63 8.87 -1.53 0.14
CA MET A 63 9.82 -1.41 -0.97
C MET A 63 9.29 -0.50 -2.07
N PHE A 64 8.02 -0.68 -2.47
CA PHE A 64 7.39 0.21 -3.44
C PHE A 64 7.40 1.66 -2.95
N ALA A 65 7.02 1.90 -1.69
CA ALA A 65 6.98 3.23 -1.11
C ALA A 65 8.35 3.94 -1.14
N LEU A 66 9.41 3.21 -0.79
CA LEU A 66 10.78 3.75 -0.72
C LEU A 66 11.42 3.92 -2.11
N GLN A 67 11.13 3.02 -3.05
CA GLN A 67 11.64 3.09 -4.42
C GLN A 67 10.92 4.18 -5.24
N TYR A 68 9.63 4.39 -4.98
CA TYR A 68 8.75 5.27 -5.76
C TYR A 68 8.05 6.32 -4.86
N PRO A 69 8.79 7.17 -4.11
CA PRO A 69 8.22 8.03 -3.08
C PRO A 69 7.27 9.12 -3.62
N ASN A 70 7.41 9.52 -4.88
CA ASN A 70 6.48 10.48 -5.51
C ASN A 70 5.15 9.82 -5.91
N HIS A 71 5.19 8.57 -6.40
CA HIS A 71 4.00 7.77 -6.67
C HIS A 71 3.23 7.54 -5.37
N TYR A 72 3.94 7.11 -4.31
CA TYR A 72 3.37 6.93 -2.98
C TYR A 72 2.70 8.19 -2.44
N ARG A 73 3.36 9.35 -2.56
CA ARG A 73 2.79 10.64 -2.16
C ARG A 73 1.49 10.93 -2.90
N LEU A 74 1.44 10.67 -4.20
CA LEU A 74 0.26 10.94 -5.00
C LEU A 74 -0.90 10.01 -4.64
N MET A 75 -0.62 8.71 -4.48
CA MET A 75 -1.63 7.70 -4.15
C MET A 75 -2.26 7.93 -2.77
N PHE A 76 -1.45 8.29 -1.76
CA PHE A 76 -1.88 8.24 -0.36
C PHE A 76 -1.70 9.50 0.49
N MET A 77 -0.75 10.38 0.16
CA MET A 77 -0.38 11.50 1.07
C MET A 77 -0.86 12.87 0.59
N THR A 78 -1.20 12.99 -0.69
CA THR A 78 -1.67 14.24 -1.30
C THR A 78 -3.18 14.32 -1.13
N PRO A 79 -3.73 15.42 -0.56
CA PRO A 79 -5.16 15.65 -0.54
C PRO A 79 -5.72 15.62 -1.97
N ARG A 80 -6.66 14.71 -2.22
CA ARG A 80 -7.34 14.53 -3.51
C ARG A 80 -8.80 14.21 -3.30
N ALA A 81 -9.59 14.34 -4.35
CA ALA A 81 -10.95 13.83 -4.37
C ALA A 81 -10.92 12.31 -4.06
N PRO A 82 -11.95 11.79 -3.38
CA PRO A 82 -12.13 10.34 -3.25
C PRO A 82 -12.05 9.65 -4.61
N CYS A 83 -11.63 8.37 -4.60
CA CYS A 83 -11.63 7.57 -5.82
C CYS A 83 -13.01 7.61 -6.47
N ASN A 84 -13.07 7.96 -7.76
CA ASN A 84 -14.31 7.96 -8.50
C ASN A 84 -14.51 6.58 -9.13
N LEU A 85 -15.45 5.82 -8.56
CA LEU A 85 -15.75 4.44 -8.98
C LEU A 85 -16.32 4.35 -10.40
N ASP A 86 -16.85 5.44 -10.95
CA ASP A 86 -17.41 5.46 -12.31
C ASP A 86 -16.33 5.53 -13.41
N ILE A 87 -15.11 5.93 -13.05
CA ILE A 87 -14.02 6.18 -14.02
C ILE A 87 -12.73 5.40 -13.70
N THR A 88 -12.63 4.77 -12.55
CA THR A 88 -11.44 3.99 -12.20
C THR A 88 -11.35 2.73 -13.06
N GLU A 89 -10.14 2.42 -13.51
CA GLU A 89 -9.85 1.17 -14.24
C GLU A 89 -9.55 0.00 -13.29
N ILE A 90 -9.46 0.25 -11.98
CA ILE A 90 -9.24 -0.78 -10.96
C ILE A 90 -10.56 -1.44 -10.59
N GLU A 91 -10.67 -2.75 -10.84
CA GLU A 91 -11.78 -3.56 -10.37
C GLU A 91 -11.65 -3.84 -8.86
N GLN A 92 -12.56 -3.29 -8.07
CA GLN A 92 -12.55 -3.45 -6.62
C GLN A 92 -12.63 -4.94 -6.22
N GLY A 93 -11.68 -5.40 -5.41
CA GLY A 93 -11.62 -6.80 -4.97
C GLY A 93 -10.92 -7.75 -5.94
N ASN A 94 -10.53 -7.29 -7.13
CA ASN A 94 -9.74 -8.09 -8.05
C ASN A 94 -8.27 -8.12 -7.59
N THR A 95 -7.80 -9.27 -7.09
CA THR A 95 -6.45 -9.43 -6.56
C THR A 95 -5.33 -9.23 -7.60
N GLU A 96 -5.65 -9.19 -8.89
CA GLU A 96 -4.68 -8.87 -9.94
C GLU A 96 -4.43 -7.36 -10.10
N GLN A 97 -5.34 -6.53 -9.57
CA GLN A 97 -5.35 -5.07 -9.76
C GLN A 97 -5.34 -4.31 -8.43
N ASP A 98 -5.80 -4.96 -7.35
CA ASP A 98 -6.01 -4.36 -6.04
C ASP A 98 -5.09 -5.00 -4.98
N ALA A 99 -4.01 -4.31 -4.62
CA ALA A 99 -3.08 -4.72 -3.58
C ALA A 99 -3.73 -4.80 -2.19
N TYR A 100 -4.78 -4.02 -1.93
CA TYR A 100 -5.53 -4.12 -0.68
C TYR A 100 -6.42 -5.37 -0.66
N ALA A 101 -6.99 -5.74 -1.81
CA ALA A 101 -7.69 -7.03 -1.95
C ALA A 101 -6.74 -8.21 -1.72
N GLN A 102 -5.50 -8.15 -2.22
CA GLN A 102 -4.48 -9.16 -1.94
C GLN A 102 -4.23 -9.30 -0.43
N LEU A 103 -3.98 -8.20 0.28
CA LEU A 103 -3.80 -8.22 1.74
C LEU A 103 -5.03 -8.80 2.45
N LYS A 104 -6.23 -8.33 2.10
CA LYS A 104 -7.49 -8.82 2.69
C LYS A 104 -7.66 -10.32 2.49
N LEU A 105 -7.36 -10.84 1.31
CA LEU A 105 -7.49 -12.26 1.00
C LEU A 105 -6.59 -13.08 1.94
N VAL A 106 -5.30 -12.75 2.02
CA VAL A 106 -4.36 -13.50 2.86
C VAL A 106 -4.71 -13.40 4.35
N VAL A 107 -5.10 -12.22 4.82
CA VAL A 107 -5.53 -12.03 6.20
C VAL A 107 -6.79 -12.84 6.49
N LYS A 108 -7.73 -12.92 5.55
CA LYS A 108 -8.92 -13.75 5.69
C LYS A 108 -8.55 -15.23 5.78
N GLU A 109 -7.68 -15.72 4.90
CA GLU A 109 -7.20 -17.11 4.94
C GLU A 109 -6.55 -17.46 6.28
N ALA A 110 -5.67 -16.57 6.80
CA ALA A 110 -5.02 -16.75 8.10
C ALA A 110 -6.01 -16.69 9.27
N PHE A 111 -7.05 -15.86 9.15
CA PHE A 111 -8.13 -15.76 10.12
C PHE A 111 -8.99 -17.03 10.16
N ASP A 112 -9.42 -17.51 9.00
CA ASP A 112 -10.21 -18.75 8.88
C ASP A 112 -9.40 -19.97 9.38
N ALA A 113 -8.08 -19.94 9.24
CA ALA A 113 -7.15 -20.95 9.77
C ALA A 113 -6.89 -20.83 11.30
N GLY A 114 -7.46 -19.83 11.97
CA GLY A 114 -7.34 -19.66 13.43
C GLY A 114 -5.94 -19.23 13.90
N LEU A 115 -5.15 -18.58 13.02
CA LEU A 115 -3.79 -18.13 13.32
C LEU A 115 -3.75 -16.84 14.17
N PHE A 116 -4.84 -16.08 14.19
CA PHE A 116 -4.97 -14.88 15.00
C PHE A 116 -5.59 -15.16 16.37
N ARG A 117 -5.37 -14.24 17.31
CA ARG A 117 -5.92 -14.32 18.66
C ARG A 117 -7.46 -14.40 18.63
N PRO A 118 -8.08 -15.29 19.44
CA PRO A 118 -9.51 -15.56 19.38
C PRO A 118 -10.40 -14.37 19.79
N GLU A 119 -9.87 -13.43 20.56
CA GLU A 119 -10.57 -12.18 20.92
C GLU A 119 -10.69 -11.19 19.76
N ILE A 120 -9.87 -11.33 18.72
CA ILE A 120 -9.95 -10.50 17.51
C ILE A 120 -10.91 -11.18 16.54
N THR A 121 -12.13 -10.65 16.42
CA THR A 121 -13.23 -11.33 15.72
C THR A 121 -13.51 -10.83 14.30
N HIS A 122 -12.76 -9.84 13.82
CA HIS A 122 -12.97 -9.20 12.51
C HIS A 122 -11.66 -9.15 11.72
N PHE A 123 -11.59 -9.88 10.60
CA PHE A 123 -10.38 -9.95 9.79
C PHE A 123 -10.07 -8.62 9.08
N GLU A 124 -11.08 -7.80 8.76
CA GLU A 124 -10.85 -6.46 8.20
C GLU A 124 -10.10 -5.56 9.18
N LEU A 125 -10.39 -5.66 10.48
CA LEU A 125 -9.67 -4.91 11.51
C LEU A 125 -8.18 -5.30 11.53
N ILE A 126 -7.88 -6.58 11.34
CA ILE A 126 -6.50 -7.10 11.25
C ILE A 126 -5.81 -6.53 10.02
N ALA A 127 -6.44 -6.62 8.84
CA ALA A 127 -5.89 -6.10 7.59
C ALA A 127 -5.64 -4.59 7.66
N GLN A 128 -6.58 -3.82 8.20
CA GLN A 128 -6.44 -2.37 8.36
C GLN A 128 -5.35 -2.01 9.36
N THR A 129 -5.20 -2.77 10.45
CA THR A 129 -4.16 -2.55 11.45
C THR A 129 -2.77 -2.80 10.87
N LEU A 130 -2.59 -3.91 10.12
CA LEU A 130 -1.35 -4.23 9.39
C LEU A 130 -1.01 -3.18 8.33
N TRP A 131 -2.02 -2.74 7.58
CA TRP A 131 -1.83 -1.70 6.58
C TRP A 131 -1.46 -0.37 7.23
N ALA A 132 -2.17 0.06 8.28
CA ALA A 132 -1.91 1.31 8.98
C ALA A 132 -0.50 1.34 9.59
N SER A 133 -0.04 0.24 10.21
CA SER A 133 1.29 0.17 10.81
C SER A 133 2.40 0.26 9.77
N THR A 134 2.24 -0.46 8.66
CA THR A 134 3.17 -0.41 7.52
C THR A 134 3.17 0.98 6.88
N HIS A 135 1.98 1.51 6.60
CA HIS A 135 1.77 2.82 6.01
C HIS A 135 2.42 3.93 6.83
N GLY A 136 2.28 3.89 8.16
CA GLY A 136 2.85 4.88 9.08
C GLY A 136 4.37 4.93 9.06
N VAL A 137 5.04 3.77 9.02
CA VAL A 137 6.52 3.72 8.92
C VAL A 137 6.99 4.30 7.59
N CYS A 138 6.34 3.92 6.48
CA CYS A 138 6.68 4.43 5.15
C CYS A 138 6.41 5.92 5.01
N SER A 139 5.25 6.40 5.49
CA SER A 139 4.87 7.80 5.36
C SER A 139 5.76 8.72 6.19
N LEU A 140 6.16 8.29 7.41
CA LEU A 140 7.13 9.01 8.23
C LEU A 140 8.49 9.08 7.54
N GLU A 141 8.96 7.99 6.95
CA GLU A 141 10.22 7.99 6.22
C GLU A 141 10.19 8.93 5.03
N ILE A 142 9.13 8.85 4.23
CA ILE A 142 8.96 9.66 3.04
C ILE A 142 8.84 11.15 3.41
N ALA A 143 8.07 11.48 4.45
CA ALA A 143 7.81 12.86 4.85
C ALA A 143 8.97 13.49 5.62
N LEU A 144 9.58 12.73 6.54
CA LEU A 144 10.45 13.26 7.59
C LEU A 144 11.79 12.51 7.72
N GLY A 145 12.11 11.55 6.85
CA GLY A 145 13.34 10.73 6.97
C GLY A 145 14.65 11.53 6.91
N ASN A 146 14.61 12.74 6.34
CA ASN A 146 15.75 13.66 6.28
C ASN A 146 15.72 14.76 7.35
N GLU A 147 14.77 14.73 8.29
CA GLU A 147 14.65 15.75 9.32
C GLU A 147 15.79 15.67 10.34
N PRO A 148 16.62 16.72 10.46
CA PRO A 148 17.83 16.69 11.28
C PRO A 148 17.54 16.66 12.79
N TRP A 149 16.32 17.02 13.20
CA TRP A 149 15.90 16.99 14.60
C TRP A 149 15.74 15.56 15.14
N ILE A 150 15.53 14.59 14.25
CA ILE A 150 15.28 13.20 14.63
C ILE A 150 16.52 12.37 14.32
N GLN A 151 17.07 11.72 15.35
CA GLN A 151 18.12 10.73 15.19
C GLN A 151 17.51 9.41 14.70
N TRP A 152 17.15 9.37 13.41
CA TRP A 152 16.53 8.21 12.81
C TRP A 152 17.46 6.99 12.88
N VAL A 153 16.89 5.86 13.31
CA VAL A 153 17.49 4.55 13.08
C VAL A 153 17.13 4.12 11.65
N GLU A 154 18.02 3.35 11.00
CA GLU A 154 17.80 2.76 9.67
C GLU A 154 16.37 2.24 9.47
N ILE A 155 15.80 2.55 8.31
CA ILE A 155 14.40 2.23 7.98
C ILE A 155 14.10 0.74 8.12
N ASP A 156 15.02 -0.13 7.70
CA ASP A 156 14.86 -1.58 7.82
C ASP A 156 14.68 -2.02 9.27
N ARG A 157 15.41 -1.41 10.22
CA ARG A 157 15.29 -1.73 11.65
C ARG A 157 13.96 -1.26 12.21
N ARG A 158 13.51 -0.05 11.85
CA ARG A 158 12.19 0.48 12.26
C ARG A 158 11.06 -0.38 11.69
N PHE A 159 11.12 -0.71 10.40
CA PHE A 159 10.14 -1.54 9.72
C PHE A 159 10.07 -2.95 10.33
N ASN A 160 11.21 -3.64 10.49
CA ASN A 160 11.26 -4.98 11.06
C ASN A 160 10.79 -5.02 12.52
N LEU A 161 11.08 -3.98 13.31
CA LEU A 161 10.55 -3.89 14.68
C LEU A 161 9.04 -3.69 14.68
N MET A 162 8.53 -2.78 13.84
CA MET A 162 7.09 -2.54 13.70
C MET A 162 6.37 -3.83 13.28
N GLN A 163 6.85 -4.51 12.24
CA GLN A 163 6.23 -5.73 11.72
C GLN A 163 6.17 -6.83 12.79
N ARG A 164 7.28 -7.08 13.49
CA ARG A 164 7.31 -8.06 14.59
C ARG A 164 6.39 -7.68 15.73
N ALA A 165 6.40 -6.41 16.16
CA ALA A 165 5.56 -5.96 17.27
C ALA A 165 4.07 -6.10 16.95
N VAL A 166 3.65 -5.72 15.74
CA VAL A 166 2.25 -5.84 15.29
C VAL A 166 1.85 -7.31 15.16
N LEU A 167 2.64 -8.15 14.50
CA LEU A 167 2.32 -9.57 14.34
C LEU A 167 2.27 -10.32 15.67
N ARG A 168 3.22 -10.07 16.59
CA ARG A 168 3.20 -10.64 17.94
C ARG A 168 1.92 -10.29 18.71
N GLY A 169 1.40 -9.07 18.48
CA GLY A 169 0.15 -8.59 19.06
C GLY A 169 -1.09 -9.25 18.45
N LEU A 170 -1.06 -9.62 17.18
CA LEU A 170 -2.21 -10.17 16.45
C LEU A 170 -2.28 -11.71 16.48
N LEU A 171 -1.14 -12.39 16.50
CA LEU A 171 -1.05 -13.84 16.36
C LEU A 171 -1.38 -14.58 17.64
N ARG A 172 -2.02 -15.74 17.48
CA ARG A 172 -2.37 -16.65 18.57
C ARG A 172 -1.13 -17.23 19.24
N ASP A 173 -0.15 -17.63 18.44
CA ASP A 173 1.16 -18.10 18.90
C ASP A 173 2.25 -17.09 18.50
N PRO A 174 2.63 -16.16 19.40
CA PRO A 174 3.54 -15.06 19.09
C PRO A 174 4.99 -15.52 18.81
N ASP A 175 5.37 -16.73 19.21
CA ASP A 175 6.74 -17.23 19.06
C ASP A 175 6.95 -17.91 17.69
N SER A 176 5.88 -18.04 16.89
CA SER A 176 5.93 -18.53 15.49
C SER A 176 6.51 -17.53 14.48
N VAL A 177 6.95 -16.35 14.93
CA VAL A 177 7.42 -15.22 14.10
C VAL A 177 8.95 -15.01 14.20
N GLU A 178 9.68 -15.94 14.82
CA GLU A 178 11.15 -15.88 14.95
C GLU A 178 11.92 -16.22 13.67
#